data_AF-A0AAE4A0X0-F1
#
_entry.id   AF-A0AAE4A0X0-F1
#
_cell.length_a   1.000
_cell.length_b   1.000
_cell.length_c   1.000
_cell.angle_alpha   90.00
_cell.angle_beta   90.00
_cell.angle_gamma   90.00
#
_symmetry.space_group_name_H-M   'P 1'
#
loop_
_entity.id
_entity.type
_entity.pdbx_description
1 polymer ?
#
loop_
_entity_poly.entity_id
_entity_poly.type
_entity_poly.pdbx_seq_one_letter_code
_entity_poly.pdbx_strand_id
1 'polypeptide(L)' 'MSGIDPLEHFSRQLEEAAAQLRGGELEPEQAARLVEECARLAGDAAGELDRRVRLAADPPPPPPGPTDQ' A
#
# COMPACT_ATOMS: atom_id res chain seq x y z
N MET A 1 -15.28 7.03 -11.47
CA MET A 1 -15.16 6.51 -10.10
C MET A 1 -13.69 6.33 -9.85
N SER A 2 -13.02 7.31 -9.23
CA SER A 2 -11.61 7.14 -8.90
C SER A 2 -11.51 5.96 -7.96
N GLY A 3 -10.90 4.86 -8.43
CA GLY A 3 -10.59 3.73 -7.58
C GLY A 3 -9.76 4.22 -6.41
N ILE A 4 -10.07 3.74 -5.21
CA ILE A 4 -9.33 4.06 -3.99
C ILE A 4 -7.84 3.84 -4.28
N ASP A 5 -7.00 4.83 -3.95
CA ASP A 5 -5.57 4.71 -4.13
C ASP A 5 -5.05 3.51 -3.31
N PRO A 6 -4.28 2.58 -3.92
CA PRO A 6 -3.78 1.41 -3.21
C PRO A 6 -2.99 1.72 -1.94
N LEU A 7 -2.17 2.79 -1.91
CA LEU A 7 -1.43 3.17 -0.70
C LEU A 7 -2.36 3.75 0.36
N GLU A 8 -3.35 4.57 -0.01
CA GLU A 8 -4.38 5.03 0.94
C GLU A 8 -5.17 3.85 1.51
N HIS A 9 -5.48 2.85 0.69
CA HIS A 9 -6.15 1.63 1.14
C HIS A 9 -5.30 0.87 2.17
N PHE A 10 -4.02 0.61 1.88
CA PHE A 10 -3.14 -0.08 2.82
C PHE A 10 -2.89 0.73 4.11
N SER A 11 -2.73 2.05 4.01
CA SER A 11 -2.59 2.92 5.20
C SER A 11 -3.81 2.83 6.10
N ARG A 12 -5.00 2.92 5.53
CA ARG A 12 -6.25 2.81 6.29
C ARG A 12 -6.38 1.46 7.01
N GLN A 13 -6.07 0.37 6.30
CA GLN A 13 -6.13 -0.97 6.89
C GLN A 13 -5.11 -1.12 8.05
N LEU A 14 -3.91 -0.55 7.90
CA LEU A 14 -2.90 -0.52 8.97
C LEU A 14 -3.37 0.28 10.19
N GLU A 15 -3.98 1.44 9.95
CA GLU A 15 -4.50 2.30 11.01
C GLU A 15 -5.62 1.60 11.80
N GLU A 16 -6.52 0.90 11.12
CA GLU A 16 -7.60 0.13 11.73
C GLU A 16 -7.05 -1.05 12.57
N ALA A 17 -6.09 -1.82 12.05
CA ALA A 17 -5.45 -2.92 12.78
C ALA A 17 -4.65 -2.40 14.00
N ALA A 18 -3.90 -1.32 13.84
CA ALA A 18 -3.14 -0.70 14.92
C ALA A 18 -4.05 -0.09 15.99
N ALA A 19 -5.21 0.45 15.62
CA ALA A 19 -6.21 0.94 16.57
C ALA A 19 -6.75 -0.20 17.44
N GLN A 20 -7.02 -1.38 16.87
CA GLN A 20 -7.45 -2.56 17.62
C GLN A 20 -6.36 -3.01 18.61
N LEU A 21 -5.10 -3.07 18.17
CA LEU A 21 -3.97 -3.40 19.05
C LEU A 21 -3.83 -2.42 20.23
N ARG A 22 -3.99 -1.12 19.98
CA ARG A 22 -3.96 -0.09 21.03
C ARG A 22 -5.16 -0.14 21.97
N GLY A 23 -6.29 -0.70 21.51
CA GLY A 23 -7.47 -0.92 22.33
C GLY A 23 -7.22 -1.85 23.51
N GLY A 24 -6.28 -2.79 23.38
CA GLY A 24 -5.80 -3.63 24.50
C GLY A 24 -6.77 -4.72 24.96
N GLU A 25 -7.98 -4.78 24.42
CA GLU A 25 -8.99 -5.82 24.69
C GLU A 25 -8.82 -7.04 23.76
N LEU A 26 -7.60 -7.56 23.69
CA LEU A 26 -7.24 -8.67 22.80
C LEU A 26 -6.54 -9.76 23.57
N GLU A 27 -6.97 -11.00 23.36
CA GLU A 27 -6.22 -12.17 23.81
C GLU A 27 -4.87 -12.24 23.07
N PRO A 28 -3.84 -12.84 23.69
CA PRO A 28 -2.48 -12.90 23.12
C PRO A 28 -2.42 -13.43 21.69
N GLU A 29 -3.16 -14.51 21.39
CA GLU A 29 -3.21 -15.09 20.04
C GLU A 29 -3.85 -14.14 19.03
N GLN A 30 -4.82 -13.34 19.48
CA GLN A 30 -5.51 -12.38 18.62
C GLN A 30 -4.65 -11.15 18.35
N ALA A 31 -3.92 -10.68 19.35
CA ALA A 31 -2.89 -9.66 19.18
C ALA A 31 -1.78 -10.12 18.23
N ALA A 32 -1.30 -11.36 18.36
CA ALA A 32 -0.28 -11.92 17.46
C ALA A 32 -0.74 -11.92 16.00
N ARG A 33 -1.97 -12.39 15.73
CA ARG A 33 -2.54 -12.37 14.36
C ARG A 33 -2.67 -10.95 13.79
N LEU A 34 -3.09 -9.98 14.61
CA LEU A 34 -3.18 -8.59 14.18
C LEU A 34 -1.80 -7.98 13.88
N VAL A 35 -0.77 -8.34 14.65
CA VAL A 35 0.61 -7.91 14.37
C VAL A 35 1.13 -8.52 13.06
N GLU A 36 0.85 -9.80 12.80
CA GLU A 36 1.19 -10.44 11.52
C GLU A 36 0.46 -9.79 10.34
N GLU A 37 -0.81 -9.43 10.52
CA GLU A 37 -1.58 -8.69 9.52
C GLU A 37 -0.99 -7.29 9.27
N CYS A 38 -0.60 -6.55 10.31
CA CYS A 38 0.11 -5.29 10.17
C CYS A 38 1.41 -5.46 9.38
N ALA A 39 2.20 -6.50 9.67
CA ALA A 39 3.44 -6.77 8.95
C ALA A 39 3.19 -7.07 7.45
N ARG A 40 2.14 -7.83 7.14
CA ARG A 40 1.72 -8.11 5.76
C ARG A 40 1.32 -6.83 5.02
N LEU A 41 0.44 -6.03 5.61
CA LEU A 41 -0.05 -4.78 5.01
C LEU A 41 1.09 -3.77 4.80
N ALA A 42 2.04 -3.67 5.73
CA ALA A 42 3.22 -2.83 5.59
C ALA A 42 4.12 -3.30 4.44
N GLY A 43 4.28 -4.61 4.25
CA GLY A 43 5.00 -5.19 3.12
C GLY A 43 4.34 -4.85 1.78
N ASP A 44 3.02 -5.00 1.70
CA ASP A 44 2.25 -4.68 0.49
C ASP A 44 2.35 -3.18 0.13
N ALA A 45 2.21 -2.30 1.13
CA ALA A 45 2.38 -0.86 0.96
C ALA A 45 3.80 -0.49 0.49
N ALA A 46 4.82 -1.10 1.09
CA ALA A 46 6.21 -0.87 0.70
C ALA A 46 6.47 -1.31 -0.75
N GLY A 47 5.95 -2.47 -1.16
CA GLY A 47 6.08 -2.98 -2.53
C GLY A 47 5.39 -2.08 -3.56
N GLU A 48 4.21 -1.56 -3.24
CA GLU A 48 3.50 -0.62 -4.11
C GLU A 48 4.21 0.74 -4.18
N LEU A 49 4.72 1.26 -3.06
CA LEU A 49 5.51 2.49 -3.05
C LEU A 49 6.76 2.35 -3.92
N ASP A 50 7.51 1.26 -3.74
CA ASP A 50 8.72 0.94 -4.50
C ASP A 50 8.43 0.80 -6.01
N ARG A 51 7.31 0.18 -6.39
CA ARG A 51 6.82 0.17 -7.78
C ARG A 51 6.60 1.59 -8.30
N ARG A 52 5.90 2.45 -7.56
CA ARG A 52 5.62 3.83 -7.98
C ARG A 52 6.90 4.66 -8.13
N VAL A 53 7.86 4.51 -7.21
CA VAL A 53 9.17 5.18 -7.29
C VAL A 53 9.91 4.76 -8.55
N ARG A 54 9.92 3.46 -8.89
CA ARG A 54 10.53 2.98 -10.13
C ARG A 54 9.87 3.54 -11.39
N LEU A 55 8.54 3.54 -11.44
CA LEU A 55 7.78 4.11 -12.57
C LEU A 55 7.99 5.62 -12.72
N ALA A 56 8.15 6.34 -11.61
CA ALA A 56 8.46 7.77 -11.64
C ALA A 56 9.90 8.06 -12.10
N ALA A 57 10.83 7.16 -11.81
CA ALA A 57 12.24 7.29 -12.20
C ALA A 57 12.50 6.93 -13.67
N ASP A 58 11.75 5.98 -14.23
CA ASP A 58 11.83 5.57 -15.64
C ASP A 58 10.46 5.74 -16.33
N PRO A 59 10.10 6.98 -16.70
CA PRO A 59 8.85 7.23 -17.40
C PRO A 59 8.90 6.59 -18.79
N PRO A 60 7.79 6.02 -19.28
CA PRO A 60 7.76 5.42 -20.61
C PRO A 60 8.15 6.45 -21.68
N PRO A 61 8.83 6.03 -22.77
CA PRO A 61 9.21 6.95 -23.83
C PRO A 61 7.97 7.64 -24.40
N PRO A 62 8.09 8.93 -24.81
CA PRO A 62 6.97 9.64 -25.40
C PRO A 62 6.46 8.88 -26.63
N PRO A 63 5.15 8.94 -26.91
CA PRO A 63 4.60 8.32 -28.11
C PRO A 63 5.35 8.85 -29.35
N PRO A 64 5.52 8.03 -30.40
CA PRO A 64 6.12 8.49 -31.63
C PRO A 64 5.37 9.73 -32.11
N GLY A 65 6.12 10.81 -32.34
CA GLY A 65 5.58 12.07 -32.86
C GLY A 65 4.86 11.83 -34.19
N PRO A 66 3.94 12.73 -34.59
CA PRO A 66 3.23 12.58 -35.85
C PRO A 66 4.26 12.40 -36.98
N THR A 67 4.15 11.29 -37.69
CA THR A 67 4.90 11.06 -38.92
C THR A 67 4.46 12.15 -39.89
N ASP A 68 5.29 13.18 -40.05
CA ASP A 68 5.14 14.17 -41.11
C ASP A 68 5.23 13.40 -42.44
N GLN A 69 4.10 13.28 -43.14
CA GLN A 69 3.98 12.69 -44.47
C GLN A 69 3.94 13.81 -45.50
#